data_AF-E0SSI4-F1
#
_entry.id   AF-E0SSI4-F1
#
_cell.length_a   1.000
_cell.length_b   1.000
_cell.length_c   1.000
_cell.angle_alpha   90.00
_cell.angle_beta   90.00
_cell.angle_gamma   90.00
#
_symmetry.space_group_name_H-M   'P 1'
#
loop_
_entity.id
_entity.type
_entity.pdbx_description
1 polymer ?
#
loop_
_entity_poly.entity_id
_entity_poly.type
_entity_poly.pdbx_seq_one_letter_code
_entity_poly.pdbx_strand_id
1 'polypeptide(L)'
;MYCFDKVYICFVCFVCLVFCVSGFVFGVRFCVVPFDRVCINIYTPRFVKALLFLSRGFSWVRGLYEDRRSVKPFSLSPLYGGNGYVLDEGVCIDSSSRYFFDLSIASRDTSLLDSISSVYEDVVEVSSWGARFRVSIDSIEIVSIDNLSIGFNDSGKQVVKLVFHTPTLLSSKLMAPPLDSFKKRIESMPNLYILYPSTGHICSYLARLWYSATGRSICSGPTEEWAAYFMGRLCEATLVPIDYRISLKTVRYDENRRIRGFVGWTILRLGIRSRKVIDRIDKIFALASKLGIGKSRTIGFGITRAFVKELRD
;
A
#
# COMPACT_ATOMS: atom_id res chain seq x y z
N MET A 1 -0.04 1.18 -39.22
CA MET A 1 -1.21 0.33 -38.98
C MET A 1 -1.10 -0.20 -37.55
N TYR A 2 -1.67 0.53 -36.58
CA TYR A 2 -1.68 0.14 -35.17
C TYR A 2 -3.14 0.18 -34.71
N CYS A 3 -3.67 -0.99 -34.34
CA CYS A 3 -4.97 -1.16 -33.72
C CYS A 3 -4.95 -0.45 -32.36
N PHE A 4 -5.74 0.62 -32.24
CA PHE A 4 -6.10 1.18 -30.94
C PHE A 4 -7.25 0.36 -30.38
N ASP A 5 -6.94 -0.54 -29.45
CA ASP A 5 -7.97 -1.24 -28.68
C ASP A 5 -8.54 -0.31 -27.60
N LYS A 6 -9.77 0.13 -27.87
CA LYS A 6 -10.88 0.46 -26.95
C LYS A 6 -10.49 0.84 -25.50
N VAL A 7 -10.38 2.14 -25.27
CA VAL A 7 -10.54 2.74 -23.92
C VAL A 7 -12.04 2.76 -23.58
N TYR A 8 -12.45 1.95 -22.60
CA TYR A 8 -13.78 2.05 -22.00
C TYR A 8 -13.87 3.31 -21.13
N ILE A 9 -14.19 4.45 -21.72
CA ILE A 9 -14.83 5.56 -21.00
C ILE A 9 -16.33 5.28 -21.06
N CYS A 10 -16.86 4.62 -20.03
CA CYS A 10 -18.30 4.51 -19.84
C CYS A 10 -18.62 4.63 -18.35
N PHE A 11 -19.57 5.52 -18.04
CA PHE A 11 -20.34 5.55 -16.79
C PHE A 11 -19.80 6.23 -15.51
N VAL A 12 -18.95 7.26 -15.59
CA VAL A 12 -18.57 8.02 -14.38
C VAL A 12 -19.57 9.14 -14.00
N CYS A 13 -20.34 9.69 -14.95
CA CYS A 13 -21.21 10.85 -14.65
C CYS A 13 -22.51 10.54 -13.87
N PHE A 14 -22.93 9.28 -13.71
CA PHE A 14 -24.23 8.97 -13.06
C PHE A 14 -24.13 8.50 -11.61
N VAL A 15 -22.92 8.30 -11.06
CA VAL A 15 -22.72 7.70 -9.72
C VAL A 15 -22.71 8.75 -8.58
N CYS A 16 -22.66 10.05 -8.89
CA CYS A 16 -22.47 11.10 -7.88
C CYS A 16 -23.72 11.55 -7.11
N LEU A 17 -24.93 11.05 -7.39
CA LEU A 17 -26.16 11.72 -6.91
C LEU A 17 -26.94 11.07 -5.75
N VAL A 18 -26.59 9.89 -5.23
CA VAL A 18 -27.42 9.26 -4.15
C VAL A 18 -26.66 8.55 -3.02
N PHE A 19 -25.36 8.31 -3.09
CA PHE A 19 -24.68 7.52 -2.06
C PHE A 19 -23.96 8.38 -1.02
N CYS A 20 -24.19 8.06 0.25
CA CYS A 20 -23.35 8.48 1.38
C CYS A 20 -21.97 7.81 1.22
N VAL A 21 -21.14 8.31 0.29
CA VAL A 21 -19.98 7.57 -0.23
C VAL A 21 -18.91 7.44 0.84
N SER A 22 -18.55 6.21 1.18
CA SER A 22 -17.51 5.88 2.18
C SER A 22 -16.09 6.16 1.70
N GLY A 23 -15.93 6.54 0.43
CA GLY A 23 -14.68 6.86 -0.25
C GLY A 23 -14.33 5.86 -1.35
N PHE A 24 -13.36 6.22 -2.18
CA PHE A 24 -12.83 5.40 -3.26
C PHE A 24 -11.34 5.14 -3.04
N VAL A 25 -10.87 4.03 -3.58
CA VAL A 25 -9.45 3.76 -3.79
C VAL A 25 -9.13 3.97 -5.27
N PHE A 26 -8.26 4.93 -5.54
CA PHE A 26 -7.69 5.22 -6.85
C PHE A 26 -6.36 4.50 -6.95
N GLY A 27 -6.22 3.54 -7.87
CA GLY A 27 -4.97 2.91 -8.24
C GLY A 27 -4.51 3.45 -9.58
N VAL A 28 -3.46 4.25 -9.60
CA VAL A 28 -2.88 4.81 -10.83
C VAL A 28 -1.57 4.11 -11.12
N ARG A 29 -1.48 3.43 -12.26
CA ARG A 29 -0.23 2.89 -12.77
C ARG A 29 0.41 3.90 -13.70
N PHE A 30 1.66 4.21 -13.42
CA PHE A 30 2.49 5.05 -14.27
C PHE A 30 3.47 4.20 -15.06
N CYS A 31 3.73 4.60 -16.30
CA CYS A 31 4.79 4.09 -17.15
C CYS A 31 5.91 5.14 -17.23
N VAL A 32 7.14 4.70 -16.98
CA VAL A 32 8.37 5.50 -17.05
C VAL A 32 9.25 4.91 -18.13
N VAL A 33 9.64 5.75 -19.09
CA VAL A 33 10.59 5.39 -20.14
C VAL A 33 11.77 6.36 -20.09
N PRO A 34 12.98 5.90 -19.71
CA PRO A 34 14.15 6.73 -19.72
C PRO A 34 14.63 6.95 -21.17
N PHE A 35 15.08 8.17 -21.48
CA PHE A 35 15.66 8.46 -22.79
C PHE A 35 17.07 7.87 -22.93
N ASP A 36 17.82 7.88 -21.84
CA ASP A 36 19.19 7.41 -21.74
C ASP A 36 19.30 6.27 -20.72
N ARG A 37 20.38 5.49 -20.75
CA ARG A 37 20.64 4.50 -19.70
C ARG A 37 21.00 5.22 -18.41
N VAL A 38 20.33 4.90 -17.30
CA VAL A 38 20.53 5.56 -16.00
C VAL A 38 20.75 4.55 -14.91
N CYS A 39 21.80 4.73 -14.10
CA CYS A 39 22.03 3.90 -12.92
C CYS A 39 21.50 4.62 -11.67
N ILE A 40 20.50 4.01 -11.03
CA ILE A 40 19.84 4.53 -9.86
C ILE A 40 20.59 4.03 -8.63
N ASN A 41 21.38 4.92 -8.02
CA ASN A 41 22.21 4.62 -6.85
C ASN A 41 21.50 4.88 -5.51
N ILE A 42 20.16 5.05 -5.54
CA ILE A 42 19.33 5.26 -4.36
C ILE A 42 18.20 4.25 -4.32
N TYR A 43 17.58 4.09 -3.16
CA TYR A 43 16.36 3.31 -3.04
C TYR A 43 15.28 3.86 -4.00
N THR A 44 14.86 3.03 -4.97
CA THR A 44 14.07 3.46 -6.13
C THR A 44 12.76 4.19 -5.82
N PRO A 45 12.04 3.97 -4.70
CA PRO A 45 10.86 4.78 -4.39
C PRO A 45 11.17 6.27 -4.15
N ARG A 46 12.39 6.62 -3.74
CA ARG A 46 12.82 8.03 -3.64
C ARG A 46 13.03 8.64 -5.01
N PHE A 47 13.53 7.85 -5.96
CA PHE A 47 13.61 8.23 -7.37
C PHE A 47 12.22 8.46 -7.95
N VAL A 48 11.28 7.53 -7.75
CA VAL A 48 9.88 7.67 -8.21
C VAL A 48 9.23 8.92 -7.58
N LYS A 49 9.44 9.15 -6.27
CA LYS A 49 8.94 10.36 -5.61
C LYS A 49 9.52 11.63 -6.24
N ALA A 50 10.82 11.65 -6.56
CA ALA A 50 11.46 12.79 -7.20
C ALA A 50 10.87 13.05 -8.60
N LEU A 51 10.63 11.99 -9.39
CA LEU A 51 9.97 12.11 -10.70
C LEU A 51 8.59 12.76 -10.58
N LEU A 52 7.75 12.27 -9.67
CA LEU A 52 6.41 12.83 -9.45
C LEU A 52 6.46 14.28 -8.96
N PHE A 53 7.47 14.62 -8.15
CA PHE A 53 7.61 15.98 -7.63
C PHE A 53 8.09 16.96 -8.69
N LEU A 54 8.95 16.53 -9.61
CA LEU A 54 9.48 17.37 -10.69
C LEU A 54 8.52 17.48 -11.87
N SER A 55 7.63 16.49 -12.05
CA SER A 55 6.55 16.58 -13.02
C SER A 55 5.62 17.74 -12.72
N ARG A 56 5.35 18.56 -13.74
CA ARG A 56 4.38 19.66 -13.66
C ARG A 56 2.97 19.10 -13.63
N GLY A 57 2.73 18.07 -14.44
CA GLY A 57 1.43 17.46 -14.59
C GLY A 57 0.97 16.63 -13.39
N PHE A 58 1.89 16.15 -12.55
CA PHE A 58 1.57 15.38 -11.34
C PHE A 58 1.81 16.17 -10.03
N SER A 59 1.79 17.51 -10.09
CA SER A 59 2.03 18.39 -8.94
C SER A 59 1.07 18.17 -7.77
N TRP A 60 -0.16 17.69 -8.04
CA TRP A 60 -1.15 17.32 -7.02
C TRP A 60 -0.66 16.24 -6.05
N VAL A 61 0.30 15.40 -6.47
CA VAL A 61 0.92 14.39 -5.60
C VAL A 61 1.62 15.04 -4.40
N ARG A 62 2.14 16.27 -4.53
CA ARG A 62 2.82 16.98 -3.43
C ARG A 62 1.87 17.19 -2.24
N GLY A 63 0.61 17.52 -2.50
CA GLY A 63 -0.42 17.69 -1.46
C GLY A 63 -0.66 16.42 -0.64
N LEU A 64 -0.51 15.24 -1.24
CA LEU A 64 -0.59 13.97 -0.51
C LEU A 64 0.54 13.81 0.51
N TYR A 65 1.74 14.30 0.20
CA TYR A 65 2.88 14.21 1.09
C TYR A 65 2.85 15.22 2.24
N GLU A 66 2.11 16.32 2.09
CA GLU A 66 1.92 17.35 3.13
C GLU A 66 1.01 16.88 4.27
N ASP A 67 0.14 15.90 4.01
CA ASP A 67 -0.72 15.28 5.01
C ASP A 67 0.08 14.80 6.24
N ARG A 68 -0.25 15.31 7.43
CA ARG A 68 0.46 15.01 8.68
C ARG A 68 -0.16 13.86 9.48
N ARG A 69 -1.17 13.16 8.95
CA ARG A 69 -1.75 11.98 9.60
C ARG A 69 -0.69 10.93 9.90
N SER A 70 -0.80 10.30 11.06
CA SER A 70 0.12 9.25 11.51
C SER A 70 0.16 8.05 10.55
N VAL A 71 -0.98 7.74 9.94
CA VAL A 71 -1.16 6.72 8.91
C VAL A 71 -1.78 7.38 7.68
N LYS A 72 -0.98 7.66 6.65
CA LYS A 72 -1.49 8.28 5.42
C LYS A 72 -2.24 7.24 4.57
N PRO A 73 -3.41 7.56 3.98
CA PRO A 73 -4.21 6.61 3.22
C PRO A 73 -3.75 6.47 1.77
N PHE A 74 -2.43 6.49 1.52
CA PHE A 74 -1.88 6.27 0.18
C PHE A 74 -0.57 5.49 0.25
N SER A 75 -0.18 4.92 -0.89
CA SER A 75 1.08 4.20 -1.08
C SER A 75 1.65 4.47 -2.46
N LEU A 76 2.97 4.47 -2.53
CA LEU A 76 3.72 4.59 -3.76
C LEU A 76 4.59 3.35 -3.87
N SER A 77 4.50 2.59 -4.96
CA SER A 77 5.36 1.43 -5.16
C SER A 77 6.78 1.85 -5.59
N PRO A 78 7.79 0.98 -5.37
CA PRO A 78 9.04 1.09 -6.11
C PRO A 78 8.82 0.94 -7.61
N LEU A 79 9.83 1.32 -8.37
CA LEU A 79 9.89 1.05 -9.80
C LEU A 79 9.94 -0.48 -10.02
N TYR A 80 9.26 -0.99 -11.03
CA TYR A 80 9.28 -2.40 -11.42
C TYR A 80 9.26 -2.57 -12.94
N GLY A 81 9.83 -3.67 -13.43
CA GLY A 81 9.88 -4.00 -14.86
C GLY A 81 10.53 -5.36 -15.06
N GLY A 82 10.10 -6.12 -16.08
CA GLY A 82 10.63 -7.46 -16.42
C GLY A 82 10.60 -8.47 -15.26
N ASN A 83 11.61 -8.40 -14.39
CA ASN A 83 11.91 -9.35 -13.31
C ASN A 83 11.36 -8.95 -11.92
N GLY A 84 10.49 -7.94 -11.84
CA GLY A 84 9.81 -7.53 -10.61
C GLY A 84 10.25 -6.17 -10.08
N TYR A 85 10.13 -5.96 -8.76
CA TYR A 85 10.46 -4.67 -8.13
C TYR A 85 11.96 -4.43 -8.11
N VAL A 86 12.36 -3.27 -8.60
CA VAL A 86 13.72 -2.77 -8.55
C VAL A 86 13.94 -2.17 -7.17
N LEU A 87 14.44 -2.96 -6.21
CA LEU A 87 14.61 -2.56 -4.81
C LEU A 87 16.06 -2.25 -4.42
N ASP A 88 17.00 -2.60 -5.28
CA ASP A 88 18.42 -2.61 -4.94
C ASP A 88 19.13 -1.32 -5.41
N GLU A 89 20.22 -0.98 -4.73
CA GLU A 89 21.07 0.14 -5.11
C GLU A 89 21.94 -0.24 -6.31
N GLY A 90 22.19 0.73 -7.20
CA GLY A 90 23.06 0.52 -8.36
C GLY A 90 22.36 -0.21 -9.52
N VAL A 91 21.02 -0.26 -9.51
CA VAL A 91 20.30 -0.83 -10.65
C VAL A 91 20.32 0.17 -11.80
N CYS A 92 20.80 -0.29 -12.95
CA CYS A 92 20.72 0.46 -14.18
C CYS A 92 19.42 0.13 -14.91
N ILE A 93 18.70 1.19 -15.27
CA ILE A 93 17.54 1.13 -16.14
C ILE A 93 17.97 1.50 -17.55
N ASP A 94 17.56 0.69 -18.52
CA ASP A 94 18.00 0.81 -19.90
C ASP A 94 17.14 1.82 -20.67
N SER A 95 17.78 2.57 -21.56
CA SER A 95 17.12 3.50 -22.47
C SER A 95 15.99 2.81 -23.23
N SER A 96 14.87 3.52 -23.41
CA SER A 96 13.69 3.03 -24.16
C SER A 96 12.96 1.82 -23.55
N SER A 97 13.43 1.27 -22.43
CA SER A 97 12.71 0.22 -21.72
C SER A 97 11.55 0.80 -20.91
N ARG A 98 10.44 0.05 -20.82
CA ARG A 98 9.27 0.44 -20.03
C ARG A 98 9.40 -0.06 -18.61
N TYR A 99 9.35 0.87 -17.66
CA TYR A 99 9.27 0.60 -16.24
C TYR A 99 7.96 1.14 -15.70
N PHE A 100 7.50 0.60 -14.59
CA PHE A 100 6.22 0.95 -14.02
C PHE A 100 6.34 1.25 -12.53
N PHE A 101 5.44 2.06 -12.02
CA PHE A 101 5.17 2.18 -10.59
C PHE A 101 3.70 2.45 -10.37
N ASP A 102 3.19 2.06 -9.20
CA ASP A 102 1.79 2.22 -8.82
C ASP A 102 1.67 3.25 -7.69
N LEU A 103 0.71 4.16 -7.83
CA LEU A 103 0.27 5.08 -6.79
C LEU A 103 -1.17 4.71 -6.42
N SER A 104 -1.38 4.28 -5.17
CA SER A 104 -2.72 3.96 -4.66
C SER A 104 -3.12 4.96 -3.61
N ILE A 105 -4.31 5.54 -3.71
CA ILE A 105 -4.81 6.59 -2.82
C ILE A 105 -6.23 6.24 -2.42
N ALA A 106 -6.51 6.21 -1.12
CA ALA A 106 -7.87 6.19 -0.61
C ALA A 106 -8.30 7.62 -0.26
N SER A 107 -9.36 8.10 -0.93
CA SER A 107 -9.90 9.45 -0.74
C SER A 107 -11.42 9.45 -0.82
N ARG A 108 -12.03 10.38 -0.09
CA ARG A 108 -13.46 10.73 -0.21
C ARG A 108 -13.70 11.87 -1.19
N ASP A 109 -12.63 12.57 -1.56
CA ASP A 109 -12.66 13.68 -2.50
C ASP A 109 -12.66 13.15 -3.93
N THR A 110 -13.76 13.38 -4.64
CA THR A 110 -13.93 12.99 -6.04
C THR A 110 -13.20 13.90 -7.01
N SER A 111 -12.85 15.14 -6.62
CA SER A 111 -12.08 16.07 -7.48
C SER A 111 -10.66 15.58 -7.76
N LEU A 112 -10.16 14.63 -6.96
CA LEU A 112 -8.92 13.93 -7.24
C LEU A 112 -8.97 13.22 -8.60
N LEU A 113 -10.14 12.73 -9.04
CA LEU A 113 -10.28 12.10 -10.35
C LEU A 113 -10.02 13.09 -11.49
N ASP A 114 -10.51 14.32 -11.36
CA ASP A 114 -10.28 15.36 -12.35
C ASP A 114 -8.79 15.71 -12.41
N SER A 115 -8.13 15.76 -11.24
CA SER A 115 -6.68 15.99 -11.14
C SER A 115 -5.88 14.87 -11.82
N ILE A 116 -6.23 13.61 -11.58
CA ILE A 116 -5.58 12.45 -12.21
C ILE A 116 -5.83 12.43 -13.73
N SER A 117 -7.04 12.77 -14.17
CA SER A 117 -7.44 12.68 -15.59
C SER A 117 -6.93 13.84 -16.44
N SER A 118 -6.58 14.97 -15.82
CA SER A 118 -6.13 16.18 -16.53
C SER A 118 -4.76 16.04 -17.20
N VAL A 119 -3.96 15.03 -16.84
CA VAL A 119 -2.59 14.86 -17.33
C VAL A 119 -2.32 13.40 -17.65
N TYR A 120 -2.01 13.12 -18.91
CA TYR A 120 -1.71 11.77 -19.38
C TYR A 120 -0.21 11.48 -19.53
N GLU A 121 0.60 12.49 -19.87
CA GLU A 121 2.03 12.35 -20.13
C GLU A 121 2.79 13.63 -19.76
N ASP A 122 4.01 13.47 -19.26
CA ASP A 122 4.96 14.55 -18.96
C ASP A 122 6.40 14.08 -19.28
N VAL A 123 7.28 15.03 -19.60
CA VAL A 123 8.72 14.78 -19.77
C VAL A 123 9.44 15.46 -18.62
N VAL A 124 10.04 14.64 -17.75
CA VAL A 124 10.70 15.09 -16.53
C VAL A 124 12.20 15.01 -16.74
N GLU A 125 12.86 16.16 -16.62
CA GLU A 125 14.31 16.24 -16.56
C GLU A 125 14.76 16.22 -15.10
N VAL A 126 15.67 15.31 -14.78
CA VAL A 126 16.20 15.20 -13.41
C VAL A 126 17.70 15.47 -13.40
N SER A 127 18.04 16.71 -13.08
CA SER A 127 19.41 17.24 -13.11
C SER A 127 20.39 16.41 -12.26
N SER A 128 19.96 15.89 -11.11
CA SER A 128 20.80 15.05 -10.24
C SER A 128 21.24 13.73 -10.87
N TRP A 129 20.56 13.27 -11.92
CA TRP A 129 20.93 12.08 -12.69
C TRP A 129 21.35 12.39 -14.12
N GLY A 130 21.35 13.67 -14.53
CA GLY A 130 21.68 14.09 -15.89
C GLY A 130 20.80 13.41 -16.96
N ALA A 131 19.56 13.07 -16.61
CA ALA A 131 18.72 12.20 -17.42
C ALA A 131 17.29 12.72 -17.57
N ARG A 132 16.67 12.36 -18.69
CA ARG A 132 15.28 12.67 -19.00
C ARG A 132 14.43 11.41 -18.96
N PHE A 133 13.19 11.56 -18.53
CA PHE A 133 12.22 10.49 -18.43
C PHE A 133 10.90 10.93 -19.03
N ARG A 134 10.31 10.10 -19.88
CA ARG A 134 8.90 10.19 -20.22
C ARG A 134 8.11 9.48 -19.12
N VAL A 135 7.18 10.19 -18.49
CA VAL A 135 6.29 9.65 -17.47
C VAL A 135 4.86 9.78 -17.99
N SER A 136 4.11 8.68 -18.01
CA SER A 136 2.73 8.65 -18.51
C SER A 136 1.85 7.79 -17.62
N ILE A 137 0.54 7.99 -17.67
CA ILE A 137 -0.43 7.13 -17.01
C ILE A 137 -0.72 5.93 -17.93
N ASP A 138 -0.42 4.73 -17.45
CA ASP A 138 -0.70 3.48 -18.16
C ASP A 138 -2.15 3.02 -17.93
N SER A 139 -2.60 3.05 -16.67
CA SER A 139 -3.97 2.64 -16.30
C SER A 139 -4.44 3.30 -15.02
N ILE A 140 -5.75 3.52 -14.91
CA ILE A 140 -6.41 3.99 -13.70
C ILE A 140 -7.46 2.96 -13.29
N GLU A 141 -7.39 2.51 -12.04
CA GLU A 141 -8.38 1.65 -11.41
C GLU A 141 -9.09 2.43 -10.30
N ILE A 142 -10.42 2.40 -10.27
CA ILE A 142 -11.22 3.06 -9.24
C ILE A 142 -12.12 2.02 -8.60
N VAL A 143 -12.00 1.86 -7.29
CA VAL A 143 -12.78 0.87 -6.54
C VAL A 143 -13.43 1.55 -5.34
N SER A 144 -14.74 1.32 -5.15
CA SER A 144 -15.42 1.74 -3.92
C SER A 144 -14.81 1.04 -2.71
N ILE A 145 -14.48 1.78 -1.64
CA ILE A 145 -13.91 1.20 -0.42
C ILE A 145 -14.86 0.16 0.19
N ASP A 146 -16.18 0.37 0.10
CA ASP A 146 -17.17 -0.55 0.68
C ASP A 146 -17.20 -1.91 -0.03
N ASN A 147 -16.81 -1.93 -1.30
CA ASN A 147 -16.79 -3.11 -2.17
C ASN A 147 -15.43 -3.81 -2.19
N LEU A 148 -14.47 -3.37 -1.38
CA LEU A 148 -13.18 -4.05 -1.25
C LEU A 148 -13.38 -5.44 -0.68
N SER A 149 -12.93 -6.44 -1.42
CA SER A 149 -12.95 -7.84 -1.02
C SER A 149 -11.81 -8.60 -1.68
N ILE A 150 -11.24 -9.59 -0.98
CA ILE A 150 -10.35 -10.60 -1.58
C ILE A 150 -11.12 -11.89 -1.91
N GLY A 151 -12.44 -11.90 -1.70
CA GLY A 151 -13.30 -13.06 -1.89
C GLY A 151 -13.22 -14.07 -0.74
N PHE A 152 -12.78 -13.63 0.45
CA PHE A 152 -12.64 -14.53 1.59
C PHE A 152 -13.98 -14.78 2.25
N ASN A 153 -14.36 -16.06 2.37
CA ASN A 153 -15.68 -16.49 2.82
C ASN A 153 -15.60 -17.62 3.87
N ASP A 154 -16.76 -17.93 4.47
CA ASP A 154 -16.91 -18.90 5.56
C ASP A 154 -17.01 -20.37 5.09
N SER A 155 -16.46 -20.72 3.93
CA SER A 155 -16.49 -22.10 3.40
C SER A 155 -15.65 -23.09 4.23
N GLY A 156 -14.87 -22.61 5.22
CA GLY A 156 -14.05 -23.42 6.11
C GLY A 156 -12.81 -24.06 5.48
N LYS A 157 -12.70 -24.07 4.15
CA LYS A 157 -11.55 -24.60 3.38
C LYS A 157 -10.60 -23.52 2.87
N GLN A 158 -10.99 -22.25 3.01
CA GLN A 158 -10.20 -21.14 2.52
C GLN A 158 -9.13 -20.70 3.52
N VAL A 159 -7.97 -20.33 2.96
CA VAL A 159 -6.86 -19.70 3.66
C VAL A 159 -6.47 -18.43 2.93
N VAL A 160 -5.94 -17.46 3.67
CA VAL A 160 -5.44 -16.21 3.10
C VAL A 160 -3.92 -16.29 2.97
N LYS A 161 -3.41 -16.12 1.77
CA LYS A 161 -1.97 -15.92 1.53
C LYS A 161 -1.68 -14.43 1.43
N LEU A 162 -0.86 -13.91 2.35
CA LEU A 162 -0.28 -12.57 2.27
C LEU A 162 1.12 -12.67 1.67
N VAL A 163 1.39 -11.87 0.65
CA VAL A 163 2.70 -11.77 -0.03
C VAL A 163 3.24 -10.36 0.15
N PHE A 164 4.39 -10.24 0.82
CA PHE A 164 5.11 -9.00 1.10
C PHE A 164 6.23 -8.83 0.06
N HIS A 165 5.96 -8.01 -0.96
CA HIS A 165 6.87 -7.80 -2.09
C HIS A 165 8.04 -6.88 -1.76
N THR A 166 7.82 -5.92 -0.86
CA THR A 166 8.85 -4.99 -0.40
C THR A 166 8.96 -5.07 1.12
N PRO A 167 10.09 -4.65 1.73
CA PRO A 167 10.28 -4.81 3.16
C PRO A 167 9.14 -4.17 3.93
N THR A 168 8.50 -4.95 4.80
CA THR A 168 7.37 -4.50 5.60
C THR A 168 7.85 -4.04 6.96
N LEU A 169 7.43 -2.84 7.35
CA LEU A 169 7.88 -2.16 8.57
C LEU A 169 6.73 -2.00 9.56
N LEU A 170 6.54 -2.99 10.43
CA LEU A 170 5.53 -2.94 11.47
C LEU A 170 6.18 -2.54 12.81
N SER A 171 5.73 -1.44 13.37
CA SER A 171 6.25 -0.94 14.65
C SER A 171 5.83 -1.88 15.79
N SER A 172 6.75 -2.25 16.67
CA SER A 172 6.46 -3.06 17.87
C SER A 172 5.41 -2.40 18.77
N LYS A 173 5.33 -1.08 18.74
CA LYS A 173 4.36 -0.27 19.49
C LYS A 173 2.89 -0.41 19.02
N LEU A 174 2.62 -1.07 17.88
CA LEU A 174 1.25 -1.19 17.34
C LEU A 174 0.30 -2.02 18.20
N MET A 175 0.85 -2.97 18.96
CA MET A 175 0.09 -3.84 19.85
C MET A 175 0.17 -3.41 21.32
N ALA A 176 0.68 -2.22 21.57
CA ALA A 176 0.76 -1.68 22.92
C ALA A 176 -0.64 -1.20 23.35
N PRO A 177 -1.15 -1.58 24.54
CA PRO A 177 -2.47 -1.16 24.97
C PRO A 177 -2.55 0.37 25.08
N PRO A 178 -3.59 1.02 24.54
CA PRO A 178 -3.70 2.47 24.51
C PRO A 178 -4.20 3.03 25.85
N LEU A 179 -3.50 2.70 26.92
CA LEU A 179 -3.70 3.21 28.29
C LEU A 179 -2.81 4.44 28.50
N ASP A 180 -3.34 5.53 29.03
CA ASP A 180 -2.59 6.80 29.17
C ASP A 180 -1.33 6.67 30.05
N SER A 181 -1.41 5.88 31.11
CA SER A 181 -0.25 5.55 31.97
C SER A 181 0.84 4.80 31.21
N PHE A 182 0.45 4.00 30.22
CA PHE A 182 1.36 3.19 29.41
C PHE A 182 1.90 3.95 28.20
N LYS A 183 1.12 4.87 27.61
CA LYS A 183 1.50 5.71 26.46
C LYS A 183 2.79 6.48 26.70
N LYS A 184 2.90 7.19 27.83
CA LYS A 184 4.12 7.96 28.19
C LYS A 184 5.38 7.08 28.21
N ARG A 185 5.24 5.83 28.69
CA ARG A 185 6.35 4.88 28.75
C ARG A 185 6.69 4.30 27.38
N ILE A 186 5.71 4.10 26.51
CA ILE A 186 5.94 3.65 25.13
C ILE A 186 6.59 4.76 24.29
N GLU A 187 6.22 6.02 24.50
CA GLU A 187 6.75 7.15 23.75
C GLU A 187 8.26 7.31 23.93
N SER A 188 8.77 7.09 25.14
CA SER A 188 10.20 7.16 25.44
C SER A 188 11.01 5.97 24.88
N MET A 189 10.37 4.86 24.52
CA MET A 189 11.06 3.70 23.95
C MET A 189 11.50 3.95 22.51
N PRO A 190 12.59 3.31 22.04
CA PRO A 190 12.99 3.39 20.64
C PRO A 190 11.91 2.80 19.73
N ASN A 191 11.80 3.35 18.52
CA ASN A 191 10.91 2.83 17.49
C ASN A 191 11.55 1.60 16.83
N LEU A 192 11.24 0.42 17.36
CA LEU A 192 11.69 -0.85 16.80
C LEU A 192 10.64 -1.43 15.86
N TYR A 193 11.11 -2.18 14.85
CA TYR A 193 10.25 -2.90 13.92
C TYR A 193 10.28 -4.39 14.23
N ILE A 194 9.12 -5.04 14.19
CA ILE A 194 9.06 -6.50 14.24
C ILE A 194 9.61 -7.06 12.94
N LEU A 195 10.31 -8.19 13.05
CA LEU A 195 10.99 -8.85 11.93
C LEU A 195 10.24 -10.10 11.45
N TYR A 196 8.98 -10.27 11.87
CA TYR A 196 8.12 -11.36 11.46
C TYR A 196 6.68 -10.88 11.29
N PRO A 197 5.87 -11.52 10.42
CA PRO A 197 4.50 -11.09 10.12
C PRO A 197 3.51 -11.50 11.22
N SER A 198 3.54 -10.81 12.36
CA SER A 198 2.53 -11.00 13.43
C SER A 198 1.14 -10.58 12.92
N THR A 199 0.17 -11.50 12.98
CA THR A 199 -1.23 -11.26 12.58
C THR A 199 -1.85 -10.11 13.35
N GLY A 200 -1.57 -10.01 14.66
CA GLY A 200 -2.04 -8.91 15.50
C GLY A 200 -1.51 -7.55 15.04
N HIS A 201 -0.20 -7.44 14.76
CA HIS A 201 0.39 -6.19 14.27
C HIS A 201 -0.11 -5.81 12.88
N ILE A 202 -0.28 -6.79 11.99
CA ILE A 202 -0.84 -6.59 10.66
C ILE A 202 -2.27 -6.04 10.76
N CYS A 203 -3.14 -6.72 11.50
CA CYS A 203 -4.54 -6.31 11.63
C CYS A 203 -4.71 -4.99 12.38
N SER A 204 -3.92 -4.75 13.44
CA SER A 204 -3.91 -3.46 14.15
C SER A 204 -3.50 -2.33 13.21
N TYR A 205 -2.43 -2.52 12.42
CA TYR A 205 -2.02 -1.54 11.42
C TYR A 205 -3.13 -1.25 10.41
N LEU A 206 -3.73 -2.31 9.86
CA LEU A 206 -4.76 -2.18 8.83
C LEU A 206 -6.05 -1.57 9.35
N ALA A 207 -6.42 -1.80 10.61
CA ALA A 207 -7.56 -1.14 11.23
C ALA A 207 -7.33 0.38 11.33
N ARG A 208 -6.12 0.83 11.68
CA ARG A 208 -5.77 2.26 11.68
C ARG A 208 -5.78 2.84 10.26
N LEU A 209 -5.28 2.08 9.29
CA LEU A 209 -5.31 2.47 7.88
C LEU A 209 -6.74 2.59 7.36
N TRP A 210 -7.62 1.65 7.71
CA TRP A 210 -9.03 1.68 7.37
C TRP A 210 -9.71 2.93 7.92
N TYR A 211 -9.45 3.26 9.19
CA TYR A 211 -9.97 4.49 9.78
C TYR A 211 -9.44 5.74 9.06
N SER A 212 -8.14 5.80 8.74
CA SER A 212 -7.59 6.94 8.00
C SER A 212 -8.18 7.09 6.60
N ALA A 213 -8.50 5.97 5.93
CA ALA A 213 -9.10 5.95 4.61
C ALA A 213 -10.59 6.35 4.61
N THR A 214 -11.36 5.90 5.61
CA THR A 214 -12.83 6.01 5.63
C THR A 214 -13.39 7.02 6.63
N GLY A 215 -12.60 7.40 7.63
CA GLY A 215 -13.05 8.10 8.83
C GLY A 215 -13.90 7.24 9.78
N ARG A 216 -13.99 5.92 9.54
CA ARG A 216 -14.83 5.00 10.32
C ARG A 216 -14.02 3.83 10.84
N SER A 217 -14.34 3.36 12.04
CA SER A 217 -13.64 2.20 12.60
C SER A 217 -14.18 0.90 12.01
N ILE A 218 -13.29 -0.05 11.70
CA ILE A 218 -13.66 -1.42 11.28
C ILE A 218 -14.11 -2.30 12.46
N CYS A 219 -13.69 -1.96 13.68
CA CYS A 219 -13.98 -2.69 14.90
C CYS A 219 -14.57 -1.76 15.97
N SER A 220 -15.41 -2.28 16.85
CA SER A 220 -15.93 -1.51 17.98
C SER A 220 -14.82 -1.20 18.97
N GLY A 221 -14.82 0.03 19.49
CA GLY A 221 -13.90 0.50 20.52
C GLY A 221 -14.21 1.96 20.86
N PRO A 222 -13.83 2.44 22.06
CA PRO A 222 -14.08 3.83 22.46
C PRO A 222 -13.29 4.85 21.64
N THR A 223 -12.13 4.46 21.11
CA THR A 223 -11.29 5.28 20.23
C THR A 223 -10.77 4.47 19.04
N GLU A 224 -10.24 5.15 18.02
CA GLU A 224 -9.56 4.50 16.89
C GLU A 224 -8.41 3.57 17.33
N GLU A 225 -7.68 3.97 18.38
CA GLU A 225 -6.54 3.23 18.90
C GLU A 225 -7.00 1.96 19.60
N TRP A 226 -8.06 2.05 20.40
CA TRP A 226 -8.67 0.90 21.05
C TRP A 226 -9.27 -0.07 20.04
N ALA A 227 -9.98 0.44 19.03
CA ALA A 227 -10.54 -0.40 17.98
C ALA A 227 -9.45 -1.15 17.19
N ALA A 228 -8.34 -0.48 16.87
CA ALA A 228 -7.19 -1.10 16.22
C ALA A 228 -6.52 -2.14 17.12
N TYR A 229 -6.33 -1.83 18.40
CA TYR A 229 -5.79 -2.78 19.38
C TYR A 229 -6.66 -4.03 19.50
N PHE A 230 -7.99 -3.87 19.65
CA PHE A 230 -8.92 -5.00 19.73
C PHE A 230 -8.95 -5.83 18.44
N MET A 231 -8.92 -5.17 17.28
CA MET A 231 -8.83 -5.88 16.00
C MET A 231 -7.53 -6.69 15.91
N GLY A 232 -6.41 -6.13 16.36
CA GLY A 232 -5.14 -6.84 16.47
C GLY A 232 -5.24 -8.07 17.36
N ARG A 233 -5.78 -7.93 18.58
CA ARG A 233 -5.93 -9.05 19.53
C ARG A 233 -6.89 -10.13 19.01
N LEU A 234 -7.98 -9.72 18.37
CA LEU A 234 -8.93 -10.63 17.73
C LEU A 234 -8.23 -11.45 16.62
N CYS A 235 -7.52 -10.78 15.71
CA CYS A 235 -6.77 -11.46 14.66
C CYS A 235 -5.67 -12.37 15.21
N GLU A 236 -4.99 -11.97 16.27
CA GLU A 236 -3.95 -12.80 16.89
C GLU A 236 -4.50 -14.10 17.47
N ALA A 237 -5.71 -14.05 18.04
CA ALA A 237 -6.40 -15.24 18.56
C ALA A 237 -7.09 -16.09 17.48
N THR A 238 -7.44 -15.50 16.33
CA THR A 238 -8.30 -16.17 15.33
C THR A 238 -7.60 -16.51 14.02
N LEU A 239 -6.55 -15.78 13.62
CA LEU A 239 -5.76 -16.07 12.43
C LEU A 239 -4.51 -16.87 12.82
N VAL A 240 -4.52 -18.14 12.46
CA VAL A 240 -3.41 -19.08 12.72
C VAL A 240 -2.52 -19.16 11.49
N PRO A 241 -1.23 -18.79 11.58
CA PRO A 241 -0.28 -19.05 10.51
C PRO A 241 -0.09 -20.56 10.35
N ILE A 242 -0.32 -21.08 9.15
CA ILE A 242 -0.16 -22.51 8.85
C ILE A 242 1.11 -22.81 8.08
N ASP A 243 1.61 -21.84 7.32
CA ASP A 243 2.83 -21.95 6.54
C ASP A 243 3.36 -20.53 6.25
N TYR A 244 4.67 -20.38 6.12
CA TYR A 244 5.29 -19.11 5.80
C TYR A 244 6.70 -19.30 5.23
N ARG A 245 7.09 -18.38 4.34
CA ARG A 245 8.48 -18.19 3.93
C ARG A 245 8.82 -16.74 4.08
N ILE A 246 9.53 -16.40 5.14
CA ILE A 246 9.89 -15.03 5.48
C ILE A 246 11.41 -14.90 5.48
N SER A 247 11.90 -13.80 4.90
CA SER A 247 13.30 -13.41 4.95
C SER A 247 13.40 -11.96 5.39
N LEU A 248 14.54 -11.62 5.99
CA LEU A 248 14.80 -10.27 6.47
C LEU A 248 15.58 -9.50 5.41
N LYS A 249 15.05 -8.37 4.97
CA LYS A 249 15.73 -7.49 4.01
C LYS A 249 16.06 -6.17 4.70
N THR A 250 17.33 -5.79 4.62
CA THR A 250 17.83 -4.49 5.07
C THR A 250 17.96 -3.59 3.87
N VAL A 251 17.33 -2.41 3.92
CA VAL A 251 17.38 -1.41 2.86
C VAL A 251 18.03 -0.14 3.41
N ARG A 252 18.89 0.47 2.61
CA ARG A 252 19.44 1.79 2.91
C ARG A 252 18.37 2.85 2.65
N TYR A 253 17.95 3.52 3.72
CA TYR A 253 16.90 4.54 3.67
C TYR A 253 17.46 5.90 3.25
N ASP A 254 18.61 6.25 3.83
CA ASP A 254 19.45 7.38 3.46
C ASP A 254 20.93 7.04 3.73
N GLU A 255 21.80 8.03 3.59
CA GLU A 255 23.25 7.82 3.74
C GLU A 255 23.62 7.18 5.08
N ASN A 256 22.87 7.48 6.15
CA ASN A 256 23.19 7.15 7.54
C ASN A 256 22.28 6.08 8.15
N ARG A 257 21.11 5.83 7.57
CA ARG A 257 20.09 4.94 8.13
C ARG A 257 19.86 3.72 7.26
N ARG A 258 20.01 2.55 7.88
CA ARG A 258 19.58 1.26 7.35
C ARG A 258 18.34 0.80 8.10
N ILE A 259 17.29 0.46 7.36
CA ILE A 259 16.05 -0.04 7.93
C ILE A 259 15.89 -1.50 7.56
N ARG A 260 15.60 -2.33 8.56
CA ARG A 260 15.36 -3.76 8.39
C ARG A 260 13.88 -4.06 8.53
N GLY A 261 13.34 -4.79 7.57
CA GLY A 261 11.97 -5.29 7.56
C GLY A 261 11.93 -6.74 7.08
N PHE A 262 10.74 -7.30 7.00
CA PHE A 262 10.53 -8.64 6.48
C PHE A 262 9.90 -8.62 5.08
N VAL A 263 10.27 -9.60 4.25
CA VAL A 263 9.71 -9.88 2.91
C VAL A 263 9.38 -11.36 2.80
N GLY A 264 8.55 -11.74 1.82
CA GLY A 264 8.17 -13.13 1.58
C GLY A 264 6.66 -13.33 1.66
N TRP A 265 6.19 -14.42 2.25
CA TRP A 265 4.75 -14.68 2.38
C TRP A 265 4.40 -15.47 3.64
N THR A 266 3.14 -15.34 4.05
CA THR A 266 2.51 -16.15 5.11
C THR A 266 1.14 -16.62 4.65
N ILE A 267 0.75 -17.83 5.04
CA ILE A 267 -0.58 -18.39 4.81
C ILE A 267 -1.27 -18.48 6.16
N LEU A 268 -2.45 -17.88 6.24
CA LEU A 268 -3.25 -17.74 7.43
C LEU A 268 -4.54 -18.53 7.28
N ARG A 269 -4.86 -19.35 8.28
CA ARG A 269 -6.16 -20.00 8.42
C ARG A 269 -6.97 -19.25 9.47
N LEU A 270 -8.25 -19.01 9.19
CA LEU A 270 -9.16 -18.45 10.16
C LEU A 270 -9.77 -19.56 11.01
N GLY A 271 -9.65 -19.44 12.33
CA GLY A 271 -10.20 -20.37 13.32
C GLY A 271 -11.62 -20.02 13.80
N ILE A 272 -12.22 -18.95 13.28
CA ILE A 272 -13.56 -18.49 13.68
C ILE A 272 -14.51 -18.51 12.48
N ARG A 273 -15.79 -18.83 12.71
CA ARG A 273 -16.86 -18.87 11.70
C ARG A 273 -17.82 -17.68 11.77
N SER A 274 -17.37 -16.57 12.35
CA SER A 274 -18.20 -15.37 12.47
C SER A 274 -18.15 -14.59 11.17
N ARG A 275 -19.25 -14.57 10.41
CA ARG A 275 -19.37 -13.80 9.15
C ARG A 275 -18.95 -12.33 9.33
N LYS A 276 -19.39 -11.69 10.41
CA LYS A 276 -18.99 -10.30 10.71
C LYS A 276 -17.48 -10.11 10.86
N VAL A 277 -16.77 -11.09 11.42
CA VAL A 277 -15.30 -11.02 11.58
C VAL A 277 -14.62 -11.33 10.25
N ILE A 278 -15.13 -12.32 9.51
CA ILE A 278 -14.65 -12.67 8.17
C ILE A 278 -14.73 -11.46 7.25
N ASP A 279 -15.88 -10.80 7.17
CA ASP A 279 -16.09 -9.62 6.32
C ASP A 279 -15.14 -8.47 6.67
N ARG A 280 -14.85 -8.27 7.97
CA ARG A 280 -13.88 -7.26 8.41
C ARG A 280 -12.47 -7.62 7.97
N ILE A 281 -12.07 -8.89 8.13
CA ILE A 281 -10.75 -9.40 7.73
C ILE A 281 -10.57 -9.32 6.21
N ASP A 282 -11.59 -9.73 5.45
CA ASP A 282 -11.63 -9.65 3.99
C ASP A 282 -11.40 -8.21 3.51
N LYS A 283 -12.15 -7.25 4.06
CA LYS A 283 -12.01 -5.82 3.75
C LYS A 283 -10.63 -5.26 4.06
N ILE A 284 -10.07 -5.55 5.24
CA ILE A 284 -8.76 -5.00 5.60
C ILE A 284 -7.62 -5.64 4.79
N PHE A 285 -7.73 -6.90 4.39
CA PHE A 285 -6.75 -7.56 3.51
C PHE A 285 -6.90 -7.14 2.04
N ALA A 286 -8.11 -6.81 1.60
CA ALA A 286 -8.34 -6.14 0.32
C ALA A 286 -7.69 -4.74 0.32
N LEU A 287 -7.88 -3.98 1.41
CA LEU A 287 -7.22 -2.69 1.59
C LEU A 287 -5.69 -2.82 1.61
N ALA A 288 -5.16 -3.86 2.27
CA ALA A 288 -3.72 -4.17 2.26
C ALA A 288 -3.19 -4.40 0.85
N SER A 289 -3.98 -5.03 -0.02
CA SER A 289 -3.60 -5.31 -1.41
C SER A 289 -3.53 -4.05 -2.28
N LYS A 290 -4.28 -3.01 -1.93
CA LYS A 290 -4.26 -1.72 -2.64
C LYS A 290 -3.23 -0.76 -2.07
N LEU A 291 -3.19 -0.64 -0.74
CA LEU A 291 -2.44 0.40 -0.05
C LEU A 291 -1.18 -0.10 0.65
N GLY A 292 -0.94 -1.41 0.76
CA GLY A 292 0.18 -2.00 1.49
C GLY A 292 0.03 -1.98 3.02
N ILE A 293 1.04 -2.51 3.72
CA ILE A 293 1.08 -2.69 5.19
C ILE A 293 2.33 -2.03 5.79
N GLY A 294 2.19 -1.37 6.94
CA GLY A 294 3.32 -0.86 7.73
C GLY A 294 3.72 0.59 7.43
N LYS A 295 4.80 1.05 8.08
CA LYS A 295 5.33 2.40 7.93
C LYS A 295 5.97 2.59 6.56
N SER A 296 6.02 3.85 6.13
CA SER A 296 6.76 4.28 4.92
C SER A 296 6.23 3.71 3.60
N ARG A 297 4.93 3.38 3.52
CA ARG A 297 4.25 2.95 2.27
C ARG A 297 4.25 4.02 1.18
N THR A 298 4.33 5.29 1.58
CA THR A 298 4.44 6.43 0.68
C THR A 298 5.80 6.53 -0.01
N ILE A 299 6.73 5.65 0.33
CA ILE A 299 8.05 5.52 -0.30
C ILE A 299 8.38 4.03 -0.53
N GLY A 300 7.40 3.21 -0.90
CA GLY A 300 7.63 1.86 -1.43
C GLY A 300 7.89 0.75 -0.44
N PHE A 301 7.84 0.99 0.88
CA PHE A 301 7.85 -0.11 1.85
C PHE A 301 6.46 -0.77 1.97
N GLY A 302 6.43 -2.04 2.36
CA GLY A 302 5.19 -2.71 2.73
C GLY A 302 4.22 -3.02 1.59
N ILE A 303 4.65 -3.03 0.34
CA ILE A 303 3.79 -3.43 -0.77
C ILE A 303 3.40 -4.89 -0.57
N THR A 304 2.10 -5.12 -0.41
CA THR A 304 1.54 -6.42 -0.03
C THR A 304 0.42 -6.78 -0.99
N ARG A 305 0.27 -8.07 -1.28
CA ARG A 305 -0.90 -8.63 -1.97
C ARG A 305 -1.51 -9.73 -1.12
N ALA A 306 -2.82 -9.74 -1.00
CA ALA A 306 -3.57 -10.78 -0.33
C ALA A 306 -4.33 -11.61 -1.36
N PHE A 307 -4.33 -12.93 -1.17
CA PHE A 307 -4.99 -13.88 -2.05
C PHE A 307 -5.76 -14.90 -1.21
N VAL A 308 -6.93 -15.30 -1.67
CA VAL A 308 -7.62 -16.47 -1.14
C VAL A 308 -7.11 -17.72 -1.85
N LYS A 309 -6.88 -18.77 -1.07
CA LYS A 309 -6.52 -20.10 -1.56
C LYS A 309 -7.42 -21.14 -0.92
N GLU A 310 -7.70 -22.21 -1.65
CA GLU A 310 -8.31 -23.39 -1.06
C GLU A 310 -7.22 -24.34 -0.57
N LEU A 311 -7.42 -24.89 0.63
CA LEU A 311 -6.62 -26.02 1.10
C LEU A 311 -7.00 -27.24 0.26
N ARG A 312 -6.02 -27.79 -0.45
CA ARG A 312 -6.13 -29.13 -1.00
C ARG A 312 -5.75 -30.09 0.12
N ASP A 313 -6.67 -31.00 0.42
CA ASP A 313 -6.46 -32.10 1.37
C ASP A 313 -5.32 -33.02 0.91
#